data_AF-A0A329ZU40-F1
#
_entry.id   AF-A0A329ZU40-F1
#
_cell.length_a   1.000
_cell.length_b   1.000
_cell.length_c   1.000
_cell.angle_alpha   90.00
_cell.angle_beta   90.00
_cell.angle_gamma   90.00
#
_symmetry.space_group_name_H-M   'P 1'
#
loop_
_entity.id
_entity.type
_entity.pdbx_description
1 polymer ?
#
loop_
_entity_poly.entity_id
_entity_poly.type
_entity_poly.pdbx_seq_one_letter_code
_entity_poly.pdbx_strand_id
1 'polypeptide(L)'
;MDFFKEAFCVAMEQSLGDTPKECKERLQEGFISSIRITQEGEEFSLYLVISSQLLEYFACSLLMDDTPDKEVLKDISQELSNLIAGVAKVKASDASRSFQMGTPTFICIGLFSQPFKQYCSFEYLGARCTLYW
;
A
#
# COMPACT_ATOMS: atom_id res chain seq x y z
N MET A 1 7.63 -11.78 0.46
CA MET A 1 8.14 -10.50 -0.07
C MET A 1 7.51 -10.20 -1.42
N ASP A 2 7.76 -11.00 -2.46
CA ASP A 2 7.07 -10.90 -3.77
C ASP A 2 5.54 -10.87 -3.64
N PHE A 3 5.04 -11.63 -2.68
CA PHE A 3 3.65 -11.66 -2.29
C PHE A 3 3.02 -10.29 -1.96
N PHE A 4 3.72 -9.37 -1.28
CA PHE A 4 3.17 -8.03 -0.99
C PHE A 4 3.14 -7.15 -2.23
N LYS A 5 4.17 -7.30 -3.08
CA LYS A 5 4.21 -6.68 -4.40
C LYS A 5 3.05 -7.16 -5.26
N GLU A 6 2.79 -8.46 -5.31
CA GLU A 6 1.65 -9.03 -6.01
C GLU A 6 0.32 -8.55 -5.42
N ALA A 7 0.19 -8.53 -4.09
CA ALA A 7 -1.02 -8.06 -3.43
C ALA A 7 -1.29 -6.58 -3.76
N PHE A 8 -0.25 -5.75 -3.79
CA PHE A 8 -0.35 -4.35 -4.22
C PHE A 8 -0.76 -4.23 -5.69
N CYS A 9 -0.14 -5.00 -6.58
CA CYS A 9 -0.47 -4.99 -8.01
C CYS A 9 -1.94 -5.38 -8.25
N VAL A 10 -2.42 -6.43 -7.58
CA VAL A 10 -3.81 -6.88 -7.68
C VAL A 10 -4.77 -5.85 -7.08
N ALA A 11 -4.44 -5.24 -5.93
CA ALA A 11 -5.26 -4.18 -5.35
C ALA A 11 -5.39 -2.98 -6.30
N MET A 12 -4.30 -2.57 -6.93
CA MET A 12 -4.29 -1.51 -7.93
C MET A 12 -5.14 -1.86 -9.16
N GLU A 13 -4.98 -3.06 -9.71
CA GLU A 13 -5.76 -3.54 -10.85
C GLU A 13 -7.26 -3.58 -10.52
N GLN A 14 -7.63 -4.02 -9.31
CA GLN A 14 -9.02 -4.07 -8.87
C GLN A 14 -9.65 -2.68 -8.68
N SER A 15 -8.86 -1.67 -8.28
CA SER A 15 -9.37 -0.32 -8.03
C SER A 15 -9.30 0.62 -9.22
N LEU A 16 -8.29 0.47 -10.09
CA LEU A 16 -8.00 1.39 -11.19
C LEU A 16 -8.06 0.72 -12.57
N GLY A 17 -8.23 -0.60 -12.65
CA GLY A 17 -8.29 -1.35 -13.91
C GLY A 17 -6.94 -1.52 -14.61
N ASP A 18 -5.84 -1.16 -13.95
CA ASP A 18 -4.48 -1.28 -14.50
C ASP A 18 -3.47 -1.56 -13.39
N THR A 19 -2.33 -2.14 -13.77
CA THR A 19 -1.26 -2.54 -12.85
C THR A 19 -0.14 -1.50 -12.86
N PRO A 20 0.35 -1.05 -11.69
CA PRO A 20 1.45 -0.10 -11.65
C PRO A 20 2.77 -0.73 -12.11
N LYS A 21 3.70 0.11 -12.56
CA LYS A 21 5.03 -0.34 -12.98
C LYS A 21 5.99 -0.23 -11.81
N GLU A 22 6.81 -1.26 -11.58
CA GLU A 22 7.89 -1.16 -10.61
C GLU A 22 8.94 -0.14 -11.06
N CYS A 23 9.43 0.68 -10.13
CA CYS A 23 10.44 1.71 -10.37
C CYS A 23 11.54 1.69 -9.30
N LYS A 24 12.65 2.38 -9.57
CA LYS A 24 13.81 2.42 -8.66
C LYS A 24 13.70 3.55 -7.64
N GLU A 25 12.97 4.60 -7.97
CA GLU A 25 12.82 5.81 -7.18
C GLU A 25 11.93 5.55 -5.99
N ARG A 26 12.51 5.58 -4.79
CA ARG A 26 11.74 5.46 -3.55
C ARG A 26 10.98 6.75 -3.23
N LEU A 27 9.72 6.60 -2.85
CA LEU A 27 8.92 7.64 -2.24
C LEU A 27 9.11 7.59 -0.72
N GLN A 28 9.60 8.68 -0.14
CA GLN A 28 9.80 8.80 1.30
C GLN A 28 8.83 9.77 1.96
N GLU A 29 8.01 10.49 1.21
CA GLU A 29 7.06 11.46 1.75
C GLU A 29 5.67 11.23 1.16
N GLY A 30 4.66 11.23 2.02
CA GLY A 30 3.28 11.01 1.60
C GLY A 30 2.38 10.58 2.75
N PHE A 31 1.31 9.87 2.42
CA PHE A 31 0.41 9.24 3.38
C PHE A 31 1.02 7.90 3.80
N ILE A 32 1.22 7.74 5.11
CA ILE A 32 1.94 6.61 5.68
C ILE A 32 0.94 5.73 6.44
N SER A 33 0.87 4.47 6.02
CA SER A 33 0.09 3.42 6.69
C SER A 33 1.00 2.25 7.04
N SER A 34 0.64 1.47 8.06
CA SER A 34 1.38 0.26 8.44
C SER A 34 0.47 -0.94 8.58
N ILE A 35 1.01 -2.13 8.36
CA ILE A 35 0.34 -3.41 8.52
C ILE A 35 1.28 -4.30 9.33
N ARG A 36 0.86 -4.73 10.52
CA ARG A 36 1.61 -5.71 11.32
C ARG A 36 1.43 -7.09 10.71
N ILE A 37 2.52 -7.82 10.57
CA ILE A 37 2.54 -9.16 9.98
C ILE A 37 3.25 -10.10 10.94
N THR A 38 2.67 -11.30 11.11
CA THR A 38 3.31 -12.42 11.80
C THR A 38 3.47 -13.56 10.82
N GLN A 39 4.70 -13.98 10.56
CA GLN A 39 5.02 -15.13 9.70
C GLN A 39 5.95 -16.08 10.46
N GLU A 40 5.58 -17.36 10.56
CA GLU A 40 6.42 -18.40 11.18
C GLU A 40 6.88 -18.06 12.62
N GLY A 41 6.12 -17.21 13.33
CA GLY A 41 6.43 -16.75 14.69
C GLY A 41 7.25 -15.47 14.76
N GLU A 42 7.73 -14.94 13.63
CA GLU A 42 8.40 -13.63 13.55
C GLU A 42 7.38 -12.52 13.25
N GLU A 43 7.55 -11.38 13.91
CA GLU A 43 6.72 -10.20 13.68
C GLU A 43 7.51 -9.10 12.97
N PHE A 44 6.90 -8.53 11.93
CA PHE A 44 7.43 -7.35 11.23
C PHE A 44 6.29 -6.45 10.78
N SER A 45 6.63 -5.25 10.32
CA SER A 45 5.66 -4.26 9.86
C SER A 45 5.93 -3.92 8.41
N LEU A 46 4.91 -4.04 7.56
CA LEU A 46 4.89 -3.45 6.23
C LEU A 46 4.42 -2.01 6.37
N TYR A 47 5.13 -1.07 5.77
CA TYR A 47 4.74 0.33 5.67
C TYR A 47 4.46 0.68 4.22
N LEU A 48 3.40 1.44 3.99
CA LEU A 48 3.01 1.99 2.71
C LEU A 48 3.21 3.49 2.77
N VAL A 49 3.99 4.03 1.83
CA VAL A 49 4.12 5.47 1.60
C VAL A 49 3.49 5.76 0.25
N ILE A 50 2.42 6.55 0.24
CA ILE A 50 1.60 6.78 -0.96
C ILE A 50 1.56 8.28 -1.24
N SER A 51 1.84 8.68 -2.49
CA SER A 51 1.75 10.10 -2.87
C SER A 51 0.29 10.57 -2.89
N SER A 52 0.05 11.85 -2.64
CA SER A 52 -1.30 12.42 -2.74
C SER A 52 -1.89 12.21 -4.13
N GLN A 53 -1.07 12.39 -5.18
CA GLN A 53 -1.44 12.20 -6.58
C GLN A 53 -1.98 10.78 -6.85
N LEU A 54 -1.40 9.75 -6.22
CA LEU A 54 -1.91 8.40 -6.40
C LEU A 54 -3.29 8.26 -5.75
N LEU A 55 -3.45 8.78 -4.53
CA LEU A 55 -4.74 8.76 -3.82
C LEU A 55 -5.80 9.60 -4.53
N GLU A 56 -5.43 10.67 -5.21
CA GLU A 56 -6.31 11.47 -6.07
C GLU A 56 -6.84 10.62 -7.24
N TYR A 57 -6.01 9.79 -7.88
CA TYR A 57 -6.50 8.83 -8.90
C TYR A 57 -7.51 7.84 -8.33
N PHE A 58 -7.29 7.35 -7.11
CA PHE A 58 -8.27 6.51 -6.43
C PHE A 58 -9.55 7.27 -6.11
N ALA A 59 -9.49 8.53 -5.68
CA ALA A 59 -10.66 9.35 -5.40
C ALA A 59 -11.52 9.56 -6.65
N CYS A 60 -10.90 9.96 -7.77
CA CYS A 60 -11.58 10.09 -9.05
C CYS A 60 -12.22 8.77 -9.49
N SER A 61 -11.48 7.65 -9.39
CA SER A 61 -11.94 6.34 -9.86
C SER A 61 -13.07 5.76 -8.99
N LEU A 62 -12.93 5.83 -7.66
CA LEU A 62 -13.84 5.17 -6.72
C LEU A 62 -15.01 6.04 -6.30
N LEU A 63 -14.79 7.35 -6.16
CA LEU A 63 -15.76 8.29 -5.57
C LEU A 63 -16.30 9.30 -6.59
N MET A 64 -15.77 9.33 -7.81
CA MET A 64 -16.04 10.39 -8.81
C MET A 64 -15.77 11.80 -8.24
N ASP A 65 -14.79 11.91 -7.35
CA ASP A 65 -14.36 13.15 -6.73
C ASP A 65 -13.04 13.63 -7.35
N ASP A 66 -13.13 14.69 -8.15
CA ASP A 66 -11.98 15.30 -8.83
C ASP A 66 -11.18 16.27 -7.95
N THR A 67 -11.70 16.61 -6.76
CA THR A 67 -11.06 17.55 -5.83
C THR A 67 -11.14 17.04 -4.38
N PRO A 68 -10.61 15.84 -4.09
CA PRO A 68 -10.68 15.26 -2.76
C PRO A 68 -9.89 16.10 -1.76
N ASP A 69 -10.47 16.30 -0.58
CA ASP A 69 -9.74 16.92 0.52
C ASP A 69 -8.81 15.92 1.22
N LYS A 70 -8.02 16.41 2.18
CA LYS A 70 -7.02 15.57 2.88
C LYS A 70 -7.64 14.44 3.71
N GLU A 71 -8.85 14.60 4.23
CA GLU A 71 -9.51 13.53 4.99
C GLU A 71 -9.98 12.43 4.03
N VAL A 72 -10.52 12.80 2.88
CA VAL A 72 -10.85 11.83 1.81
C VAL A 72 -9.62 11.05 1.38
N LEU A 73 -8.48 11.72 1.13
CA LEU A 73 -7.24 11.03 0.75
C LEU A 73 -6.73 10.10 1.85
N LYS A 74 -6.89 10.47 3.13
CA LYS A 74 -6.53 9.64 4.27
C LYS A 74 -7.42 8.39 4.36
N ASP A 75 -8.72 8.53 4.16
CA ASP A 75 -9.66 7.41 4.14
C ASP A 75 -9.34 6.45 2.99
N ILE A 76 -9.03 6.98 1.80
CA ILE A 76 -8.57 6.17 0.65
C ILE A 76 -7.26 5.45 0.96
N SER A 77 -6.30 6.11 1.62
CA SER A 77 -5.04 5.48 2.01
C SER A 77 -5.27 4.30 2.99
N GLN A 78 -6.22 4.44 3.91
CA GLN A 78 -6.62 3.36 4.80
C GLN A 78 -7.30 2.23 4.03
N GLU A 79 -8.24 2.55 3.14
CA GLU A 79 -8.98 1.56 2.35
C GLU A 79 -8.06 0.78 1.41
N LEU A 80 -7.12 1.45 0.74
CA LEU A 80 -6.10 0.79 -0.07
C LEU A 80 -5.24 -0.15 0.80
N SER A 81 -4.84 0.28 1.99
CA SER A 81 -4.07 -0.57 2.91
C SER A 81 -4.88 -1.80 3.36
N ASN A 82 -6.19 -1.64 3.61
CA ASN A 82 -7.12 -2.73 3.93
C ASN A 82 -7.27 -3.71 2.76
N LEU A 83 -7.41 -3.20 1.53
CA LEU A 83 -7.51 -4.02 0.33
C LEU A 83 -6.24 -4.85 0.13
N ILE A 84 -5.06 -4.23 0.26
CA ILE A 84 -3.77 -4.92 0.16
C ILE A 84 -3.67 -6.03 1.21
N ALA A 85 -4.04 -5.75 2.46
CA ALA A 85 -4.07 -6.77 3.52
C ALA A 85 -5.04 -7.92 3.19
N GLY A 86 -6.22 -7.60 2.66
CA GLY A 86 -7.22 -8.58 2.26
C GLY A 86 -6.74 -9.50 1.14
N VAL A 87 -6.24 -8.92 0.05
CA VAL A 87 -5.68 -9.64 -1.11
C VAL A 87 -4.51 -10.52 -0.67
N ALA A 88 -3.62 -9.97 0.15
CA ALA A 88 -2.51 -10.70 0.71
C ALA A 88 -3.01 -11.90 1.53
N LYS A 89 -3.91 -11.70 2.49
CA LYS A 89 -4.45 -12.80 3.33
C LYS A 89 -5.02 -13.95 2.49
N VAL A 90 -5.76 -13.66 1.42
CA VAL A 90 -6.30 -14.67 0.50
C VAL A 90 -5.15 -15.45 -0.17
N LYS A 91 -4.19 -14.74 -0.77
CA LYS A 91 -3.01 -15.35 -1.42
C LYS A 91 -2.17 -16.20 -0.45
N ALA A 92 -2.11 -15.85 0.83
CA ALA A 92 -1.30 -16.57 1.82
C ALA A 92 -1.95 -17.90 2.20
N SER A 93 -3.29 -17.93 2.26
CA SER A 93 -4.07 -19.15 2.46
C SER A 93 -3.84 -20.15 1.32
N ASP A 94 -3.83 -19.67 0.08
CA ASP A 94 -3.58 -20.51 -1.11
C ASP A 94 -2.18 -21.13 -1.10
N ALA A 95 -1.20 -20.47 -0.48
CA ALA A 95 0.18 -20.90 -0.38
C ALA A 95 0.50 -21.81 0.83
N SER A 96 -0.49 -22.17 1.66
CA SER A 96 -0.31 -22.95 2.89
C SER A 96 0.72 -22.38 3.87
N ARG A 97 0.92 -21.05 3.89
CA ARG A 97 1.88 -20.38 4.80
C ARG A 97 1.17 -19.97 6.10
N SER A 98 1.82 -20.19 7.24
CA SER A 98 1.35 -19.69 8.55
C SER A 98 1.59 -18.18 8.64
N PHE A 99 0.61 -17.42 8.18
CA PHE A 99 0.73 -15.99 7.98
C PHE A 99 -0.49 -15.27 8.55
N GLN A 100 -0.26 -14.34 9.47
CA GLN A 100 -1.29 -13.51 10.09
C GLN A 100 -1.03 -12.04 9.79
N MET A 101 -2.10 -11.32 9.47
CA MET A 101 -2.06 -9.88 9.27
C MET A 101 -2.91 -9.19 10.32
N GLY A 102 -2.34 -8.20 10.97
CA GLY A 102 -3.07 -7.23 11.77
C GLY A 102 -3.83 -6.26 10.87
N THR A 103 -4.71 -5.47 11.49
CA THR A 103 -5.44 -4.42 10.81
C THR A 103 -4.49 -3.29 10.40
N PRO A 104 -4.54 -2.84 9.14
CA PRO A 104 -3.80 -1.66 8.72
C PRO A 104 -4.12 -0.43 9.57
N THR A 105 -3.10 0.38 9.83
CA THR A 105 -3.22 1.59 10.66
C THR A 105 -2.60 2.76 9.92
N PHE A 106 -3.36 3.85 9.77
CA PHE A 106 -2.81 5.11 9.30
C PHE A 106 -1.90 5.72 10.38
N ILE A 107 -0.70 6.10 10.00
CA ILE A 107 0.31 6.65 10.90
C ILE A 107 0.32 8.17 10.84
N CYS A 108 0.63 8.75 9.68
CA CYS A 108 0.69 10.20 9.49
C CYS A 108 0.81 10.58 8.01
N ILE A 109 0.76 11.88 7.73
CA ILE A 109 1.21 12.49 6.48
C ILE A 109 2.58 13.11 6.74
N GLY A 110 3.60 12.76 5.97
CA GLY A 110 4.91 13.37 6.09
C GLY A 110 6.05 12.46 5.65
N LEU A 111 7.24 12.71 6.21
CA LEU A 111 8.46 12.00 5.86
C LEU A 111 8.56 10.66 6.61
N PHE A 112 8.71 9.58 5.85
CA PHE A 112 9.04 8.25 6.31
C PHE A 112 10.55 8.12 6.55
N SER A 113 10.93 8.12 7.82
CA SER A 113 12.32 8.17 8.28
C SER A 113 12.65 6.98 9.19
N GLN A 114 12.95 5.82 8.60
CA GLN A 114 13.51 4.68 9.34
C GLN A 114 14.43 3.84 8.44
N PRO A 115 15.42 3.13 9.01
CA PRO A 115 16.43 2.40 8.25
C PRO A 115 15.89 1.05 7.74
N PHE A 116 14.87 1.08 6.89
CA PHE A 116 14.42 -0.13 6.18
C PHE A 116 15.43 -0.46 5.08
N LYS A 117 15.94 -1.70 5.11
CA LYS A 117 16.88 -2.19 4.10
C LYS A 117 16.16 -2.67 2.84
N GLN A 118 14.88 -3.01 2.95
CA GLN A 118 14.10 -3.58 1.87
C GLN A 118 12.91 -2.67 1.55
N TYR A 119 12.68 -2.50 0.25
CA TYR A 119 11.55 -1.75 -0.26
C TYR A 119 11.23 -2.23 -1.68
N CYS A 120 10.01 -1.93 -2.12
CA CYS A 120 9.61 -2.02 -3.53
C CYS A 120 8.80 -0.76 -3.87
N SER A 121 9.17 -0.10 -4.96
CA SER A 121 8.53 1.15 -5.40
C SER A 121 7.81 0.95 -6.70
N PHE A 122 6.71 1.68 -6.85
CA PHE A 122 5.82 1.61 -7.99
C PHE A 122 5.48 3.00 -8.49
N GLU A 123 5.25 3.10 -9.80
CA GLU A 123 4.76 4.27 -10.49
C GLU A 123 3.50 3.95 -11.29
N TYR A 124 2.50 4.82 -11.17
CA TYR A 124 1.25 4.77 -11.92
C TYR A 124 0.92 6.17 -12.42
N LEU A 125 0.92 6.36 -13.74
CA LEU A 125 0.71 7.66 -14.39
C LEU A 125 1.57 8.81 -13.82
N GLY A 126 2.79 8.49 -13.38
CA GLY A 126 3.71 9.45 -12.75
C GLY A 126 3.53 9.65 -11.24
N ALA A 127 2.44 9.15 -10.66
CA ALA A 127 2.26 9.08 -9.21
C ALA A 127 2.96 7.85 -8.63
N ARG A 128 3.38 7.93 -7.36
CA ARG A 128 4.29 6.94 -6.76
C ARG A 128 3.76 6.35 -5.46
N CYS A 129 4.19 5.12 -5.21
CA CYS A 129 4.03 4.44 -3.93
C CYS A 129 5.30 3.64 -3.63
N THR A 130 5.67 3.56 -2.36
CA THR A 130 6.71 2.64 -1.91
C THR A 130 6.23 1.84 -0.72
N LEU A 131 6.47 0.53 -0.80
CA LEU A 131 6.30 -0.43 0.27
C LEU A 131 7.65 -0.65 0.97
N TYR A 132 7.69 -0.56 2.30
CA TYR A 132 8.89 -0.78 3.12
C TYR A 132 8.63 -1.87 4.17
N TRP A 133 9.62 -2.70 4.46
CA TRP A 133 9.52 -3.75 5.48
C TRP A 133 10.91 -4.20 5.95
#